data_AF-H1DIU2-F1
#
_entry.id   AF-H1DIU2-F1
#
_cell.length_a   1.000
_cell.length_b   1.000
_cell.length_c   1.000
_cell.angle_alpha   90.00
_cell.angle_beta   90.00
_cell.angle_gamma   90.00
#
_symmetry.space_group_name_H-M   'P 1'
#
loop_
_entity.id
_entity.type
_entity.pdbx_description
1 polymer ?
#
loop_
_entity_poly.entity_id
_entity_poly.type
_entity_poly.pdbx_seq_one_letter_code
_entity_poly.pdbx_strand_id
1 'polypeptide(L)'
;MLSFSSWSVKAREISIRKVNGATMNDIFALFLTEAVVFIGIALAFTVGIIWSVKPYLKEIMFVSFLHSLCTVPVFLALLSLIGGFIFFAGFIPAKIFSSISVLQAFRPLICNRYWWKRGLLWVQFTVTGFITILLLIFVGQYDTLVHTEQGYSLEGLYYARFKNEGGLVKAQSLKGELERLPFVMRVSVATDIPLHFLNGTCAYHAENERELVCSRYCAVDEDFLKVLQVPSTDRQAEPNVVQKRREVVVNERFVQLLKKQDYDKNFFLMGGEIKQIGEVCTDFQIGSFYNEQ
;
A
#
# COMPACT_ATOMS: atom_id res chain seq x y z
N MET A 1 26.25 1.11 16.52
CA MET A 1 27.13 -0.08 16.70
C MET A 1 28.63 0.24 16.78
N LEU A 2 29.12 1.34 16.20
CA LEU A 2 30.48 1.87 16.41
C LEU A 2 30.87 2.01 17.90
N SER A 3 29.90 2.27 18.79
CA SER A 3 30.14 2.43 20.22
C SER A 3 30.57 1.14 20.95
N PHE A 4 30.20 -0.06 20.45
CA PHE A 4 30.51 -1.32 21.15
C PHE A 4 31.85 -1.93 20.74
N SER A 5 32.31 -1.76 19.50
CA SER A 5 33.68 -2.12 19.11
C SER A 5 34.71 -1.19 19.76
N SER A 6 34.33 0.07 20.04
CA SER A 6 35.13 1.03 20.79
C SER A 6 35.10 0.83 22.31
N TRP A 7 34.50 -0.25 22.84
CA TRP A 7 34.37 -0.44 24.30
C TRP A 7 35.71 -0.44 25.04
N SER A 8 36.77 -1.02 24.46
CA SER A 8 38.11 -1.02 25.05
C SER A 8 38.71 0.39 25.07
N VAL A 9 38.48 1.17 24.01
CA VAL A 9 38.93 2.57 23.88
C VAL A 9 38.16 3.48 24.84
N LYS A 10 36.82 3.35 24.89
CA LYS A 10 35.95 4.09 25.81
C LYS A 10 36.21 3.70 27.27
N ALA A 11 36.46 2.43 27.58
CA ALA A 11 36.84 2.00 28.92
C ALA A 11 38.16 2.64 29.36
N ARG A 12 39.17 2.69 28.49
CA ARG A 12 40.45 3.37 28.76
C ARG A 12 40.26 4.88 28.97
N GLU A 13 39.42 5.52 28.16
CA GLU A 13 39.08 6.94 28.30
C GLU A 13 38.38 7.26 29.63
N ILE A 14 37.41 6.44 30.03
CA ILE A 14 36.68 6.57 31.30
C ILE A 14 37.62 6.35 32.49
N SER A 15 38.53 5.39 32.41
CA SER A 15 39.54 5.15 33.45
C SER A 15 40.47 6.35 33.64
N ILE A 16 40.94 6.98 32.55
CA ILE A 16 41.77 8.20 32.61
C ILE A 16 40.98 9.36 33.25
N ARG A 17 39.71 9.54 32.87
CA ARG A 17 38.85 10.59 33.44
C ARG A 17 38.57 10.38 34.93
N LYS A 18 38.35 9.14 35.39
CA LYS A 18 38.19 8.83 36.82
C LYS A 18 39.47 9.11 37.62
N VAL A 19 40.65 8.85 37.06
CA VAL A 19 41.94 9.19 37.70
C VAL A 19 42.12 10.70 37.82
N ASN A 20 41.60 11.48 36.87
CA ASN A 20 41.58 12.95 36.91
C ASN A 20 40.44 13.53 37.76
N GLY A 21 39.73 12.72 38.56
CA GLY A 21 38.70 13.19 39.50
C GLY A 21 37.27 13.25 38.96
N ALA A 22 36.99 12.72 37.76
CA ALA A 22 35.63 12.68 37.24
C ALA A 22 34.72 11.77 38.08
N THR A 23 33.53 12.26 38.42
CA THR A 23 32.54 11.52 39.20
C THR A 23 31.70 10.60 38.31
N MET A 24 30.95 9.67 38.91
CA MET A 24 30.05 8.78 38.16
C MET A 24 28.96 9.55 37.38
N ASN A 25 28.53 10.71 37.89
CA ASN A 25 27.54 11.56 37.24
C ASN A 25 28.10 12.24 35.98
N ASP A 26 29.37 12.61 35.97
CA ASP A 26 30.01 13.24 34.81
C ASP A 26 30.11 12.25 33.63
N ILE A 27 30.39 10.98 33.94
CA ILE A 27 30.43 9.90 32.94
C ILE A 27 29.02 9.60 32.42
N PHE A 28 28.03 9.61 33.30
CA PHE A 28 26.62 9.44 32.90
C PHE A 28 26.17 10.56 31.97
N ALA A 29 26.47 11.82 32.32
CA ALA A 29 26.14 12.99 31.51
C ALA A 29 26.78 12.91 30.11
N LEU A 30 28.05 12.53 30.02
CA LEU A 30 28.74 12.38 28.73
C LEU A 30 28.05 11.38 27.79
N PHE A 31 27.70 10.19 28.29
CA PHE A 31 27.02 9.18 27.48
C PHE A 31 25.61 9.62 27.06
N LEU A 32 24.90 10.32 27.94
CA LEU A 32 23.59 10.86 27.62
C LEU A 32 23.68 11.93 26.53
N THR A 33 24.63 12.86 26.63
CA THR A 33 24.85 13.89 25.61
C THR A 33 25.24 13.27 24.26
N GLU A 34 26.12 12.26 24.25
CA GLU A 34 26.50 11.55 23.01
C GLU A 34 25.26 10.91 22.35
N ALA A 35 24.42 10.23 23.13
CA ALA A 35 23.19 9.61 22.62
C ALA A 35 22.20 10.65 22.05
N VAL A 36 22.01 11.77 22.74
CA VAL A 36 21.14 12.87 22.29
C VAL A 36 21.63 13.47 20.98
N VAL A 37 22.94 13.71 20.83
CA VAL A 37 23.52 14.24 19.59
C VAL A 37 23.30 13.29 18.41
N PHE A 38 23.56 12.00 18.59
CA PHE A 38 23.33 11.01 17.53
C PHE A 38 21.86 10.93 17.11
N ILE A 39 20.94 10.95 18.09
CA ILE A 39 19.50 10.92 17.82
C ILE A 39 19.06 12.21 17.13
N GLY A 40 19.59 13.36 17.53
CA GLY A 40 19.32 14.65 16.87
C GLY A 40 19.74 14.65 15.39
N ILE A 41 20.94 14.13 15.08
CA ILE A 41 21.42 14.00 13.70
C ILE A 41 20.54 13.04 12.89
N ALA A 42 20.20 11.88 13.46
CA ALA A 42 19.33 10.91 12.81
C ALA A 42 17.93 11.48 12.52
N LEU A 43 17.39 12.28 13.46
CA LEU A 43 16.09 12.94 13.31
C LEU A 43 16.15 14.01 12.21
N ALA A 44 17.20 14.81 12.16
CA ALA A 44 17.42 15.77 11.08
C ALA A 44 17.48 15.08 9.70
N PHE A 45 18.22 13.98 9.59
CA PHE A 45 18.25 13.17 8.36
C PHE A 45 16.88 12.61 7.98
N THR A 46 16.14 12.08 8.96
CA THR A 46 14.81 11.52 8.74
C THR A 46 13.85 12.59 8.22
N VAL A 47 13.83 13.78 8.82
CA VAL A 47 13.01 14.90 8.37
C VAL A 47 13.39 15.32 6.95
N GLY A 48 14.69 15.37 6.62
CA GLY A 48 15.18 15.68 5.27
C GLY A 48 14.70 14.67 4.22
N ILE A 49 14.73 13.37 4.53
CA ILE A 49 14.23 12.31 3.65
C ILE A 49 12.72 12.45 3.46
N ILE A 50 11.96 12.62 4.54
CA ILE A 50 10.50 12.79 4.47
C ILE A 50 10.14 13.99 3.59
N TRP A 51 10.84 15.12 3.75
CA TRP A 51 10.59 16.31 2.94
C TRP A 51 10.89 16.07 1.45
N SER A 52 11.96 15.34 1.15
CA SER A 52 12.37 15.04 -0.22
C SER A 52 11.43 14.04 -0.91
N VAL A 53 10.90 13.07 -0.15
CA VAL A 53 10.02 12.01 -0.67
C VAL A 53 8.54 12.42 -0.68
N LYS A 54 8.17 13.42 0.13
CA LYS A 54 6.82 14.00 0.19
C LYS A 54 6.17 14.34 -1.17
N PRO A 55 6.84 15.03 -2.12
CA PRO A 55 6.22 15.32 -3.41
C PRO A 55 5.84 14.04 -4.17
N TYR A 56 6.73 13.05 -4.23
CA TYR A 56 6.50 11.78 -4.90
C TYR A 56 5.36 10.97 -4.26
N LEU A 57 5.28 10.96 -2.92
CA LEU A 57 4.19 10.27 -2.22
C LEU A 57 2.82 10.90 -2.49
N LYS A 58 2.77 12.23 -2.71
CA LYS A 58 1.51 12.92 -3.00
C LYS A 58 0.96 12.52 -4.37
N GLU A 59 1.83 12.32 -5.34
CA GLU A 59 1.47 11.90 -6.70
C GLU A 59 1.02 10.44 -6.74
N ILE A 60 1.70 9.54 -6.01
CA ILE A 60 1.38 8.11 -6.00
C ILE A 60 0.11 7.82 -5.19
N MET A 61 -0.05 8.44 -4.02
CA MET A 61 -1.04 7.99 -3.05
C MET A 61 -2.38 8.72 -3.12
N PHE A 62 -2.54 9.79 -3.92
CA PHE A 62 -3.78 10.60 -4.05
C PHE A 62 -4.55 10.90 -2.73
N VAL A 63 -3.89 10.77 -1.57
CA VAL A 63 -4.50 10.82 -0.24
C VAL A 63 -3.72 11.84 0.57
N SER A 64 -4.46 12.76 1.20
CA SER A 64 -3.95 13.81 2.10
C SER A 64 -3.43 13.27 3.45
N PHE A 65 -2.74 12.12 3.44
CA PHE A 65 -2.30 11.40 4.64
C PHE A 65 -1.36 12.24 5.52
N LEU A 66 -0.58 13.13 4.90
CA LEU A 66 0.39 13.97 5.61
C LEU A 66 -0.26 15.00 6.54
N HIS A 67 -1.50 15.41 6.32
CA HIS A 67 -2.17 16.34 7.24
C HIS A 67 -2.61 15.63 8.53
N SER A 68 -3.03 14.37 8.43
CA SER A 68 -3.44 13.55 9.59
C SER A 68 -2.26 13.13 10.47
N LEU A 69 -1.05 13.01 9.92
CA LEU A 69 0.16 12.73 10.70
C LEU A 69 0.60 13.91 11.59
N CYS A 70 0.14 15.12 11.33
CA CYS A 70 0.45 16.32 12.11
C CYS A 70 -0.58 16.60 13.21
N THR A 71 -1.29 15.56 13.68
CA THR A 71 -2.23 15.73 14.80
C THR A 71 -1.48 15.66 16.14
N VAL A 72 -1.88 16.49 17.11
CA VAL A 72 -1.32 16.55 18.48
C VAL A 72 -1.05 15.18 19.13
N PRO A 73 -1.96 14.17 19.08
CA PRO A 73 -1.71 12.86 19.69
C PRO A 73 -0.58 12.08 19.01
N VAL A 74 -0.40 12.23 17.69
CA VAL A 74 0.68 11.57 16.94
C VAL A 74 2.03 12.19 17.33
N PHE A 75 2.07 13.51 17.49
CA PHE A 75 3.28 14.20 17.95
C PHE A 75 3.66 13.80 19.38
N LEU A 76 2.68 13.69 20.30
CA LEU A 76 2.94 13.20 21.67
C LEU A 76 3.42 11.75 21.70
N ALA A 77 2.82 10.88 20.88
CA ALA A 77 3.25 9.48 20.78
C ALA A 77 4.69 9.38 20.24
N LEU A 78 5.04 10.19 19.23
CA LEU A 78 6.39 10.23 18.68
C LEU A 78 7.41 10.75 19.70
N LEU A 79 7.07 11.82 20.43
CA LEU A 79 7.93 12.37 21.49
C LEU A 79 8.14 11.36 22.62
N SER A 80 7.09 10.64 23.02
CA SER A 80 7.18 9.55 24.00
C SER A 80 8.09 8.41 23.53
N LEU A 81 7.97 8.02 22.25
CA LEU A 81 8.81 6.97 21.66
C LEU A 81 10.28 7.38 21.62
N ILE A 82 10.57 8.60 21.17
CA ILE A 82 11.94 9.16 21.11
C ILE A 82 12.51 9.29 22.53
N GLY A 83 11.74 9.83 23.47
CA GLY A 83 12.15 9.97 24.87
C GLY A 83 12.44 8.61 25.52
N GLY A 84 11.58 7.61 25.27
CA GLY A 84 11.80 6.23 25.69
C GLY A 84 13.08 5.66 25.09
N PHE A 85 13.32 5.87 23.80
CA PHE A 85 14.53 5.38 23.14
C PHE A 85 15.82 6.02 23.68
N ILE A 86 15.83 7.33 23.90
CA ILE A 86 16.94 8.05 24.56
C ILE A 86 17.18 7.46 25.96
N PHE A 87 16.11 7.22 26.71
CA PHE A 87 16.20 6.66 28.05
C PHE A 87 16.80 5.26 28.02
N PHE A 88 16.29 4.33 27.20
CA PHE A 88 16.84 2.98 27.12
C PHE A 88 18.26 2.95 26.54
N ALA A 89 18.53 3.72 25.49
CA ALA A 89 19.84 3.76 24.84
C ALA A 89 20.92 4.41 25.71
N GLY A 90 20.58 5.40 26.54
CA GLY A 90 21.50 6.05 27.48
C GLY A 90 21.62 5.32 28.81
N PHE A 91 20.51 4.85 29.38
CA PHE A 91 20.46 4.25 30.72
C PHE A 91 21.18 2.89 30.77
N ILE A 92 21.01 2.04 29.75
CA ILE A 92 21.63 0.71 29.70
C ILE A 92 23.16 0.79 29.74
N PRO A 93 23.86 1.52 28.84
CA PRO A 93 25.32 1.64 28.90
C PRO A 93 25.77 2.40 30.14
N ALA A 94 25.09 3.47 30.54
CA ALA A 94 25.54 4.28 31.67
C ALA A 94 25.47 3.51 33.01
N LYS A 95 24.46 2.65 33.21
CA LYS A 95 24.39 1.75 34.38
C LYS A 95 25.45 0.65 34.34
N ILE A 96 25.78 0.13 33.15
CA ILE A 96 26.84 -0.88 33.00
C ILE A 96 28.23 -0.26 33.26
N PHE A 97 28.49 0.96 32.80
CA PHE A 97 29.77 1.66 32.98
C PHE A 97 29.95 2.28 34.37
N SER A 98 28.86 2.72 35.02
CA SER A 98 28.94 3.23 36.40
C SER A 98 29.31 2.15 37.41
N SER A 99 29.02 0.88 37.13
CA SER A 99 29.41 -0.24 38.01
C SER A 99 30.86 -0.72 37.81
N ILE A 100 31.61 -0.18 36.85
CA ILE A 100 33.01 -0.55 36.63
C ILE A 100 33.89 0.18 37.65
N SER A 101 34.37 -0.55 38.65
CA SER A 101 35.35 -0.07 39.62
C SER A 101 36.73 0.11 38.97
N VAL A 102 37.43 1.17 39.36
CA VAL A 102 38.73 1.61 38.81
C VAL A 102 39.79 0.50 38.88
N LEU A 103 39.64 -0.44 39.81
CA LEU A 103 40.55 -1.58 40.03
C LEU A 103 40.51 -2.67 38.94
N GLN A 104 39.46 -2.73 38.11
CA GLN A 104 39.37 -3.70 37.01
C GLN A 104 39.98 -3.20 35.69
N ALA A 105 40.44 -1.96 35.62
CA ALA A 105 41.03 -1.37 34.41
C ALA A 105 42.45 -1.87 34.12
N PHE A 106 43.16 -2.40 35.14
CA PHE A 106 44.56 -2.84 35.04
C PHE A 106 44.80 -4.34 35.22
N ARG A 107 43.79 -5.13 35.62
CA ARG A 107 43.82 -6.59 35.50
C ARG A 107 42.96 -6.99 34.32
N PRO A 108 43.46 -7.76 33.33
CA PRO A 108 42.60 -8.34 32.31
C PRO A 108 41.76 -9.42 33.00
N LEU A 109 40.69 -9.01 33.66
CA LEU A 109 39.58 -9.91 33.98
C LEU A 109 38.96 -10.24 32.62
N ILE A 110 39.50 -11.28 32.00
CA ILE A 110 38.91 -12.03 30.91
C ILE A 110 37.67 -12.72 31.50
N CYS A 111 36.70 -11.95 31.99
CA CYS A 111 35.40 -12.46 32.35
C CYS A 111 34.71 -12.76 31.02
N ASN A 112 34.65 -14.06 30.73
CA ASN A 112 33.97 -14.75 29.65
C ASN A 112 32.45 -14.41 29.59
N ARG A 113 32.09 -13.14 29.42
CA ARG A 113 30.71 -12.63 29.46
C ARG A 113 30.27 -12.04 28.11
N TYR A 114 30.88 -12.52 27.03
CA TYR A 114 30.57 -12.11 25.65
C TYR A 114 29.35 -12.84 25.06
N TRP A 115 28.82 -13.86 25.74
CA TRP A 115 27.67 -14.64 25.25
C TRP A 115 26.40 -13.80 25.05
N TRP A 116 26.08 -12.90 25.99
CA TRP A 116 24.93 -12.00 25.84
C TRP A 116 25.10 -11.02 24.66
N LYS A 117 26.35 -10.62 24.38
CA LYS A 117 26.68 -9.75 23.25
C LYS A 117 26.53 -10.47 21.92
N ARG A 118 27.01 -11.73 21.85
CA ARG A 118 26.85 -12.59 20.67
C ARG A 118 25.37 -12.88 20.39
N GLY A 119 24.57 -13.13 21.44
CA GLY A 119 23.12 -13.30 21.31
C GLY A 119 22.42 -12.05 20.76
N LEU A 120 22.73 -10.87 21.32
CA LEU A 120 22.14 -9.61 20.85
C LEU A 120 22.54 -9.30 19.38
N LEU A 121 23.78 -9.58 19.01
CA LEU A 121 24.27 -9.41 17.64
C LEU A 121 23.53 -10.34 16.67
N TRP A 122 23.32 -11.59 17.07
CA TRP A 122 22.56 -12.57 16.30
C TRP A 122 21.13 -12.10 16.05
N VAL A 123 20.42 -11.68 17.11
CA VAL A 123 19.06 -11.16 17.00
C VAL A 123 18.99 -9.97 16.04
N GLN A 124 19.96 -9.05 16.13
CA GLN A 124 19.98 -7.89 15.23
C GLN A 124 20.14 -8.30 13.76
N PHE A 125 21.13 -9.16 13.46
CA PHE A 125 21.33 -9.61 12.08
C PHE A 125 20.12 -10.38 11.54
N THR A 126 19.48 -11.20 12.38
CA THR A 126 18.24 -11.90 12.01
C THR A 126 17.12 -10.91 11.70
N VAL A 127 16.87 -9.92 12.56
CA VAL A 127 15.79 -8.94 12.35
C VAL A 127 16.05 -8.09 11.10
N THR A 128 17.27 -7.57 10.94
CA THR A 128 17.63 -6.78 9.76
C THR A 128 17.56 -7.59 8.47
N GLY A 129 18.06 -8.84 8.49
CA GLY A 129 17.95 -9.75 7.36
C GLY A 129 16.50 -10.08 7.02
N PHE A 130 15.67 -10.37 8.03
CA PHE A 130 14.25 -10.66 7.86
C PHE A 130 13.49 -9.49 7.22
N ILE A 131 13.68 -8.27 7.74
CA ILE A 131 13.07 -7.06 7.17
C ILE A 131 13.53 -6.84 5.73
N THR A 132 14.81 -7.07 5.44
CA THR A 132 15.36 -6.92 4.08
C THR A 132 14.75 -7.92 3.11
N ILE A 133 14.62 -9.18 3.51
CA ILE A 133 13.99 -10.23 2.69
C ILE A 133 12.50 -9.90 2.46
N LEU A 134 11.77 -9.48 3.50
CA LEU A 134 10.39 -9.03 3.36
C LEU A 134 10.25 -7.89 2.36
N LEU A 135 11.14 -6.90 2.41
CA LEU A 135 11.16 -5.79 1.47
C LEU A 135 11.41 -6.28 0.03
N LEU A 136 12.36 -7.21 -0.16
CA LEU A 136 12.64 -7.78 -1.49
C LEU A 136 11.43 -8.54 -2.05
N ILE A 137 10.75 -9.33 -1.22
CA ILE A 137 9.52 -10.03 -1.61
C ILE A 137 8.44 -9.01 -2.00
N PHE A 138 8.26 -7.96 -1.19
CA PHE A 138 7.27 -6.93 -1.47
C PHE A 138 7.56 -6.19 -2.79
N VAL A 139 8.83 -5.87 -3.06
CA VAL A 139 9.24 -5.24 -4.32
C VAL A 139 8.99 -6.17 -5.51
N GLY A 140 9.32 -7.46 -5.39
CA GLY A 140 9.03 -8.43 -6.45
C GLY A 140 7.53 -8.63 -6.70
N GLN A 141 6.73 -8.63 -5.63
CA GLN A 141 5.27 -8.67 -5.75
C GLN A 141 4.73 -7.40 -6.40
N TYR A 142 5.24 -6.23 -6.03
CA TYR A 142 4.82 -4.95 -6.60
C TYR A 142 5.10 -4.90 -8.11
N ASP A 143 6.29 -5.33 -8.54
CA ASP A 143 6.65 -5.39 -9.96
C ASP A 143 5.70 -6.29 -10.76
N THR A 144 5.34 -7.45 -10.18
CA THR A 144 4.35 -8.36 -10.77
C THR A 144 2.97 -7.70 -10.86
N LEU A 145 2.50 -7.02 -9.81
CA LEU A 145 1.19 -6.35 -9.80
C LEU A 145 1.09 -5.23 -10.84
N VAL A 146 2.18 -4.51 -11.10
CA VAL A 146 2.22 -3.40 -12.06
C VAL A 146 2.29 -3.90 -13.51
N HIS A 147 3.00 -4.99 -13.77
CA HIS A 147 3.23 -5.49 -15.14
C HIS A 147 2.29 -6.63 -15.56
N THR A 148 1.46 -7.16 -14.67
CA THR A 148 0.50 -8.21 -15.05
C THR A 148 -0.61 -7.59 -15.92
N GLU A 149 -0.83 -8.19 -17.10
CA GLU A 149 -1.92 -7.78 -18.00
C GLU A 149 -3.28 -8.03 -17.34
N GLN A 150 -4.02 -6.95 -17.06
CA GLN A 150 -5.32 -7.01 -16.37
C GLN A 150 -6.50 -7.29 -17.32
N GLY A 151 -6.24 -7.35 -18.63
CA GLY A 151 -7.27 -7.47 -19.68
C GLY A 151 -7.92 -6.15 -20.11
N TYR A 152 -7.43 -5.01 -19.60
CA TYR A 152 -7.78 -3.65 -20.01
C TYR A 152 -6.57 -2.72 -19.93
N SER A 153 -6.59 -1.62 -20.68
CA SER A 153 -5.55 -0.60 -20.65
C SER A 153 -5.94 0.57 -19.76
N LEU A 154 -5.03 0.95 -18.87
CA LEU A 154 -5.15 2.14 -18.01
C LEU A 154 -4.28 3.31 -18.51
N GLU A 155 -3.54 3.12 -19.60
CA GLU A 155 -2.59 4.12 -20.10
C GLU A 155 -3.34 5.36 -20.58
N GLY A 156 -3.04 6.51 -19.97
CA GLY A 156 -3.71 7.78 -20.28
C GLY A 156 -5.18 7.85 -19.83
N LEU A 157 -5.65 6.92 -18.98
CA LEU A 157 -7.01 6.93 -18.46
C LEU A 157 -7.15 7.92 -17.29
N TYR A 158 -7.98 8.94 -17.47
CA TYR A 158 -8.37 9.86 -16.41
C TYR A 158 -9.82 9.60 -16.02
N TYR A 159 -10.07 9.39 -14.71
CA TYR A 159 -11.42 9.24 -14.19
C TYR A 159 -11.73 10.36 -13.20
N ALA A 160 -12.98 10.84 -13.23
CA ALA A 160 -13.48 11.83 -12.29
C ALA A 160 -14.86 11.41 -11.78
N ARG A 161 -15.01 11.38 -10.45
CA ARG A 161 -16.31 11.13 -9.82
C ARG A 161 -17.03 12.46 -9.62
N PHE A 162 -18.22 12.59 -10.18
CA PHE A 162 -19.08 13.75 -9.99
C PHE A 162 -20.43 13.34 -9.42
N LYS A 163 -21.03 14.22 -8.61
CA LYS A 163 -22.39 14.02 -8.11
C LYS A 163 -23.36 14.32 -9.23
N ASN A 164 -24.06 13.30 -9.72
CA ASN A 164 -24.99 13.47 -10.83
C ASN A 164 -26.39 13.90 -10.36
N GLU A 165 -26.57 15.20 -10.10
CA GLU A 165 -27.87 15.75 -9.68
C GLU A 165 -28.90 15.87 -10.81
N GLY A 166 -28.49 15.72 -12.09
CA GLY A 166 -29.39 15.82 -13.24
C GLY A 166 -29.59 14.54 -14.03
N GLY A 167 -29.23 13.39 -13.45
CA GLY A 167 -29.43 12.09 -14.08
C GLY A 167 -28.67 11.89 -15.40
N LEU A 168 -29.12 10.93 -16.21
CA LEU A 168 -28.40 10.49 -17.40
C LEU A 168 -28.20 11.61 -18.44
N VAL A 169 -29.17 12.53 -18.56
CA VAL A 169 -29.15 13.63 -19.54
C VAL A 169 -27.98 14.58 -19.30
N LYS A 170 -27.72 14.99 -18.06
CA LYS A 170 -26.57 15.85 -17.75
C LYS A 170 -25.25 15.12 -17.95
N ALA A 171 -25.20 13.83 -17.63
CA ALA A 171 -24.01 13.00 -17.84
C ALA A 171 -23.65 12.90 -19.33
N GLN A 172 -24.65 12.68 -20.19
CA GLN A 172 -24.47 12.64 -21.64
C GLN A 172 -24.08 14.01 -22.22
N SER A 173 -24.67 15.10 -21.72
CA SER A 173 -24.28 16.45 -22.13
C SER A 173 -22.83 16.77 -21.76
N LEU A 174 -22.37 16.34 -20.58
CA LEU A 174 -20.98 16.50 -20.16
C LEU A 174 -20.04 15.68 -21.04
N LYS A 175 -20.40 14.43 -21.35
CA LYS A 175 -19.66 13.58 -22.28
C LYS A 175 -19.47 14.29 -23.62
N GLY A 176 -20.54 14.80 -24.22
CA GLY A 176 -20.47 15.49 -25.51
C GLY A 176 -19.62 16.76 -25.49
N GLU A 177 -19.54 17.47 -24.36
CA GLU A 177 -18.66 18.64 -24.24
C GLU A 177 -17.19 18.24 -24.07
N LEU A 178 -16.90 17.16 -23.34
CA LEU A 178 -15.55 16.64 -23.17
C LEU A 178 -15.00 16.03 -24.46
N GLU A 179 -15.83 15.37 -25.27
CA GLU A 179 -15.44 14.83 -26.58
C GLU A 179 -15.10 15.90 -27.62
N ARG A 180 -15.55 17.15 -27.41
CA ARG A 180 -15.18 18.29 -28.28
C ARG A 180 -13.75 18.78 -28.06
N LEU A 181 -13.12 18.39 -26.96
CA LEU A 181 -11.78 18.82 -26.63
C LEU A 181 -10.77 18.05 -27.49
N PRO A 182 -9.88 18.73 -28.24
CA PRO A 182 -9.00 18.08 -29.21
C PRO A 182 -7.94 17.16 -28.58
N PHE A 183 -7.71 17.27 -27.27
CA PHE A 183 -6.77 16.42 -26.52
C PHE A 183 -7.45 15.19 -25.89
N VAL A 184 -8.77 15.04 -26.04
CA VAL A 184 -9.53 13.90 -25.50
C VAL A 184 -9.81 12.93 -26.64
N MET A 185 -9.30 11.69 -26.52
CA MET A 185 -9.50 10.67 -27.55
C MET A 185 -10.91 10.06 -27.50
N ARG A 186 -11.38 9.69 -26.30
CA ARG A 186 -12.72 9.12 -26.05
C ARG A 186 -13.14 9.40 -24.61
N VAL A 187 -14.45 9.46 -24.39
CA VAL A 187 -15.04 9.65 -23.06
C VAL A 187 -16.09 8.58 -22.83
N SER A 188 -16.16 8.05 -21.61
CA SER A 188 -17.20 7.11 -21.21
C SER A 188 -17.78 7.53 -19.86
N VAL A 189 -19.08 7.30 -19.70
CA VAL A 189 -19.80 7.48 -18.44
C VAL A 189 -20.22 6.12 -17.90
N ALA A 190 -19.87 5.85 -16.64
CA ALA A 190 -20.25 4.62 -15.95
C ALA A 190 -20.66 4.92 -14.50
N THR A 191 -21.44 4.01 -13.91
CA THR A 191 -21.77 4.07 -12.47
C THR A 191 -20.57 3.78 -11.60
N ASP A 192 -19.68 2.90 -12.05
CA ASP A 192 -18.42 2.60 -11.40
C ASP A 192 -17.36 2.18 -12.43
N ILE A 193 -16.13 2.01 -11.99
CA ILE A 193 -15.00 1.55 -12.81
C ILE A 193 -14.46 0.24 -12.25
N PRO A 194 -13.90 -0.66 -13.08
CA PRO A 194 -13.29 -1.93 -12.65
C PRO A 194 -12.08 -1.76 -11.71
N LEU A 195 -11.65 -0.53 -11.46
CA LEU A 195 -10.63 -0.20 -10.46
C LEU A 195 -11.19 -0.13 -9.02
N HIS A 196 -12.51 -0.03 -8.85
CA HIS A 196 -13.17 0.04 -7.55
C HIS A 196 -14.01 -1.21 -7.26
N PHE A 197 -14.40 -1.36 -6.00
CA PHE A 197 -15.23 -2.48 -5.56
C PHE A 197 -16.62 -2.38 -6.18
N LEU A 198 -16.90 -3.21 -7.19
CA LEU A 198 -18.23 -3.31 -7.78
C LEU A 198 -19.16 -4.13 -6.90
N ASN A 199 -20.42 -3.70 -6.84
CA ASN A 199 -21.46 -4.46 -6.17
C ASN A 199 -21.80 -5.74 -6.94
N GLY A 200 -21.98 -6.83 -6.19
CA GLY A 200 -22.51 -8.09 -6.74
C GLY A 200 -24.01 -7.96 -7.01
N THR A 201 -24.45 -8.43 -8.17
CA THR A 201 -25.85 -8.58 -8.55
C THR A 201 -26.06 -10.01 -9.04
N CYS A 202 -27.15 -10.63 -8.61
CA CYS A 202 -27.51 -11.97 -9.04
C CYS A 202 -28.42 -11.92 -10.27
N ALA A 203 -28.10 -12.76 -11.24
CA ALA A 203 -28.99 -13.08 -12.35
C ALA A 203 -29.98 -14.15 -11.91
N TYR A 204 -31.25 -13.95 -12.22
CA TYR A 204 -32.32 -14.89 -11.91
C TYR A 204 -32.98 -15.41 -13.19
N HIS A 205 -33.48 -16.63 -13.15
CA HIS A 205 -34.15 -17.25 -14.28
C HIS A 205 -35.47 -16.52 -14.62
N ALA A 206 -35.73 -16.31 -15.92
CA ALA A 206 -36.88 -15.52 -16.38
C ALA A 206 -38.29 -16.10 -16.11
N GLU A 207 -38.39 -17.34 -15.61
CA GLU A 207 -39.66 -18.07 -15.52
C GLU A 207 -39.99 -18.52 -14.10
N ASN A 208 -38.98 -18.94 -13.33
CA ASN A 208 -39.15 -19.47 -11.97
C ASN A 208 -38.39 -18.67 -10.90
N GLU A 209 -37.80 -17.52 -11.28
CA GLU A 209 -37.05 -16.62 -10.38
C GLU A 209 -35.93 -17.30 -9.58
N ARG A 210 -35.46 -18.47 -10.02
CA ARG A 210 -34.35 -19.17 -9.39
C ARG A 210 -33.07 -18.39 -9.62
N GLU A 211 -32.27 -18.23 -8.57
CA GLU A 211 -30.94 -17.64 -8.66
C GLU A 211 -30.04 -18.50 -9.55
N LEU A 212 -29.43 -17.85 -10.55
CA LEU A 212 -28.49 -18.47 -11.48
C LEU A 212 -27.07 -18.17 -11.04
N VAL A 213 -26.59 -16.95 -11.28
CA VAL A 213 -25.19 -16.57 -11.07
C VAL A 213 -25.14 -15.17 -10.48
N CYS A 214 -24.40 -15.00 -9.38
CA CYS A 214 -24.07 -13.69 -8.84
C CYS A 214 -22.74 -13.22 -9.40
N SER A 215 -22.73 -12.05 -10.03
CA SER A 215 -21.53 -11.44 -10.59
C SER A 215 -21.53 -9.94 -10.35
N ARG A 216 -20.38 -9.31 -10.57
CA ARG A 216 -20.24 -7.84 -10.48
C ARG A 216 -21.01 -7.19 -11.62
N TYR A 217 -21.78 -6.17 -11.28
CA TYR A 217 -22.61 -5.44 -12.24
C TYR A 217 -22.22 -3.97 -12.28
N CYS A 218 -22.08 -3.43 -13.49
CA CYS A 218 -21.86 -2.01 -13.73
C CYS A 218 -22.76 -1.53 -14.85
N ALA A 219 -23.45 -0.40 -14.63
CA ALA A 219 -24.12 0.29 -15.71
C ALA A 219 -23.12 1.23 -16.38
N VAL A 220 -22.93 1.02 -17.68
CA VAL A 220 -21.92 1.69 -18.49
C VAL A 220 -22.55 2.23 -19.75
N ASP A 221 -21.91 3.22 -20.37
CA ASP A 221 -22.28 3.67 -21.70
C ASP A 221 -21.64 2.82 -22.80
N GLU A 222 -21.98 3.17 -24.03
CA GLU A 222 -21.61 2.47 -25.25
C GLU A 222 -20.10 2.45 -25.53
N ASP A 223 -19.37 3.47 -25.05
CA ASP A 223 -17.94 3.63 -25.29
C ASP A 223 -17.07 3.06 -24.18
N PHE A 224 -17.65 2.48 -23.13
CA PHE A 224 -16.91 2.03 -21.95
C PHE A 224 -15.83 0.98 -22.25
N LEU A 225 -16.21 -0.10 -22.96
CA LEU A 225 -15.26 -1.15 -23.35
C LEU A 225 -14.19 -0.61 -24.30
N LYS A 226 -14.57 0.37 -25.13
CA LYS A 226 -13.67 1.03 -26.08
C LYS A 226 -12.66 1.95 -25.39
N VAL A 227 -13.07 2.67 -24.35
CA VAL A 227 -12.21 3.53 -23.52
C VAL A 227 -11.23 2.69 -22.71
N LEU A 228 -11.69 1.56 -22.16
CA LEU A 228 -10.83 0.62 -21.42
C LEU A 228 -10.01 -0.31 -22.33
N GLN A 229 -10.25 -0.28 -23.65
CA GLN A 229 -9.62 -1.14 -24.64
C GLN A 229 -9.73 -2.63 -24.30
N VAL A 230 -10.88 -3.04 -23.75
CA VAL A 230 -11.17 -4.44 -23.46
C VAL A 230 -11.42 -5.16 -24.78
N PRO A 231 -10.68 -6.25 -25.10
CA PRO A 231 -10.93 -6.99 -26.31
C PRO A 231 -12.29 -7.69 -26.27
N SER A 232 -12.98 -7.70 -27.41
CA SER A 232 -14.14 -8.58 -27.61
C SER A 232 -13.68 -10.01 -27.89
N THR A 233 -14.49 -11.00 -27.51
CA THR A 233 -14.22 -12.41 -27.86
C THR A 233 -14.27 -12.62 -29.38
N ASP A 234 -15.09 -11.84 -30.10
CA ASP A 234 -15.04 -11.77 -31.56
C ASP A 234 -14.05 -10.69 -32.03
N ARG A 235 -12.79 -11.11 -32.24
CA ARG A 235 -11.65 -10.25 -32.62
C ARG A 235 -11.87 -9.41 -33.90
N GLN A 236 -12.88 -9.70 -34.72
CA GLN A 236 -13.17 -8.99 -35.97
C GLN A 236 -14.35 -8.00 -35.86
N ALA A 237 -15.10 -8.02 -34.76
CA ALA A 237 -16.15 -7.05 -34.49
C ALA A 237 -15.60 -5.91 -33.62
N GLU A 238 -15.88 -4.65 -33.97
CA GLU A 238 -15.81 -3.61 -32.95
C GLU A 238 -16.76 -3.98 -31.81
N PRO A 239 -16.44 -3.66 -30.53
CA PRO A 239 -17.36 -3.87 -29.43
C PRO A 239 -18.71 -3.27 -29.81
N ASN A 240 -19.69 -4.15 -30.01
CA ASN A 240 -20.98 -3.78 -30.50
C ASN A 240 -21.70 -3.12 -29.34
N VAL A 241 -21.72 -1.81 -29.44
CA VAL A 241 -22.56 -0.90 -28.68
C VAL A 241 -23.92 -1.54 -28.42
N VAL A 242 -24.20 -1.82 -27.16
CA VAL A 242 -25.51 -2.29 -26.70
C VAL A 242 -26.52 -1.16 -26.92
N GLN A 243 -27.10 -1.12 -28.13
CA GLN A 243 -28.07 -0.08 -28.53
C GLN A 243 -29.44 -0.28 -27.87
N LYS A 244 -29.72 -1.47 -27.32
CA LYS A 244 -31.03 -1.79 -26.72
C LYS A 244 -30.95 -1.82 -25.19
N ARG A 245 -31.89 -1.14 -24.53
CA ARG A 245 -32.11 -1.14 -23.07
C ARG A 245 -32.14 -2.53 -22.40
N ARG A 246 -32.34 -3.60 -23.17
CA ARG A 246 -32.47 -4.98 -22.68
C ARG A 246 -31.24 -5.85 -22.93
N GLU A 247 -30.24 -5.37 -23.63
CA GLU A 247 -29.02 -6.13 -23.87
C GLU A 247 -28.00 -5.85 -22.76
N VAL A 248 -27.17 -6.84 -22.43
CA VAL A 248 -26.06 -6.71 -21.48
C VAL A 248 -24.80 -7.34 -22.07
N VAL A 249 -23.65 -6.73 -21.76
CA VAL A 249 -22.35 -7.32 -22.04
C VAL A 249 -21.91 -8.15 -20.85
N VAL A 250 -21.43 -9.36 -21.11
CA VAL A 250 -20.95 -10.30 -20.10
C VAL A 250 -19.57 -10.82 -20.49
N ASN A 251 -18.78 -11.30 -19.54
CA ASN A 251 -17.51 -11.94 -19.87
C ASN A 251 -17.68 -13.45 -20.14
N GLU A 252 -16.64 -14.07 -20.70
CA GLU A 252 -16.59 -15.50 -20.97
C GLU A 252 -16.87 -16.35 -19.72
N ARG A 253 -16.33 -15.95 -18.57
CA ARG A 253 -16.56 -16.64 -17.29
C ARG A 253 -18.04 -16.66 -16.90
N PHE A 254 -18.76 -15.56 -17.05
CA PHE A 254 -20.18 -15.51 -16.73
C PHE A 254 -21.00 -16.46 -17.62
N VAL A 255 -20.68 -16.53 -18.92
CA VAL A 255 -21.31 -17.47 -19.86
C VAL A 255 -21.02 -18.92 -19.45
N GLN A 256 -19.79 -19.23 -19.02
CA GLN A 256 -19.45 -20.57 -18.52
C GLN A 256 -20.25 -20.95 -17.27
N LEU A 257 -20.44 -20.00 -16.34
CA LEU A 257 -21.22 -20.23 -15.12
C LEU A 257 -22.71 -20.45 -15.43
N LEU A 258 -23.27 -19.70 -16.38
CA LEU A 258 -24.64 -19.91 -16.86
C LEU A 258 -24.81 -21.29 -17.53
N LYS A 259 -23.87 -21.69 -18.39
CA LYS A 259 -23.89 -23.02 -19.03
C LYS A 259 -23.79 -24.17 -18.03
N LYS A 260 -23.05 -24.01 -16.92
CA LYS A 260 -23.03 -25.01 -15.83
C LYS A 260 -24.39 -25.21 -15.17
N GLN A 261 -25.29 -24.22 -15.28
CA GLN A 261 -26.66 -24.31 -14.81
C GLN A 261 -27.66 -24.69 -15.91
N ASP A 262 -27.16 -25.13 -17.08
CA ASP A 262 -27.97 -25.49 -18.25
C ASP A 262 -28.88 -24.33 -18.73
N TYR A 263 -28.39 -23.10 -18.58
CA TYR A 263 -29.14 -21.89 -18.93
C TYR A 263 -28.42 -21.04 -19.98
N ASP A 264 -29.10 -20.76 -21.09
CA ASP A 264 -28.58 -19.95 -22.20
C ASP A 264 -29.64 -18.96 -22.73
N LYS A 265 -30.64 -18.64 -21.89
CA LYS A 265 -31.80 -17.80 -22.24
C LYS A 265 -31.76 -16.46 -21.49
N ASN A 266 -32.73 -15.60 -21.77
CA ASN A 266 -32.90 -14.30 -21.12
C ASN A 266 -33.01 -14.44 -19.60
N PHE A 267 -32.40 -13.56 -18.82
CA PHE A 267 -32.44 -13.59 -17.35
C PHE A 267 -32.89 -12.26 -16.77
N PHE A 268 -33.36 -12.28 -15.54
CA PHE A 268 -33.62 -11.07 -14.76
C PHE A 268 -32.33 -10.57 -14.13
N LEU A 269 -32.10 -9.26 -14.26
CA LEU A 269 -31.19 -8.51 -13.42
C LEU A 269 -31.99 -7.49 -12.61
N MET A 270 -31.39 -7.01 -11.52
CA MET A 270 -31.89 -5.99 -10.58
C MET A 270 -33.11 -5.19 -11.09
N GLY A 271 -34.28 -5.34 -10.44
CA GLY A 271 -35.48 -4.55 -10.75
C GLY A 271 -36.47 -5.16 -11.74
N GLY A 272 -36.34 -6.44 -12.08
CA GLY A 272 -37.41 -7.21 -12.77
C GLY A 272 -37.48 -6.99 -14.29
N GLU A 273 -36.47 -6.37 -14.90
CA GLU A 273 -36.37 -6.32 -16.36
C GLU A 273 -35.65 -7.55 -16.92
N ILE A 274 -36.26 -8.18 -17.93
CA ILE A 274 -35.65 -9.27 -18.68
C ILE A 274 -34.51 -8.71 -19.53
N LYS A 275 -33.30 -9.21 -19.30
CA LYS A 275 -32.09 -8.88 -20.05
C LYS A 275 -31.67 -10.06 -20.94
N GLN A 276 -31.04 -9.73 -22.07
CA GLN A 276 -30.47 -10.68 -23.03
C GLN A 276 -28.98 -10.44 -23.15
N ILE A 277 -28.20 -11.50 -23.37
CA ILE A 277 -26.77 -11.36 -23.65
C ILE A 277 -26.64 -10.76 -25.05
N GLY A 278 -26.06 -9.56 -25.13
CA GLY A 278 -25.81 -8.88 -26.40
C GLY A 278 -24.42 -9.20 -26.95
N GLU A 279 -23.40 -9.00 -26.12
CA GLU A 279 -22.00 -9.23 -26.48
C GLU A 279 -21.27 -9.99 -25.36
N VAL A 280 -20.26 -10.76 -25.75
CA VAL A 280 -19.32 -11.43 -24.83
C VAL A 280 -17.94 -10.83 -24.99
N CYS A 281 -17.37 -10.31 -23.90
CA CYS A 281 -16.01 -9.79 -23.86
C CYS A 281 -15.04 -10.79 -23.21
N THR A 282 -13.74 -10.62 -23.50
CA THR A 282 -12.70 -11.44 -22.86
C THR A 282 -12.69 -11.24 -21.36
N ASP A 283 -12.30 -12.28 -20.61
CA ASP A 283 -12.14 -12.16 -19.17
C ASP A 283 -11.10 -11.10 -18.78
N PHE A 284 -11.45 -10.25 -17.83
CA PHE A 284 -10.60 -9.21 -17.29
C PHE A 284 -10.63 -9.22 -15.77
N GLN A 285 -9.52 -8.81 -15.14
CA GLN A 285 -9.36 -8.96 -13.70
C GLN A 285 -9.75 -7.70 -12.92
N ILE A 286 -10.72 -7.86 -12.01
CA ILE A 286 -11.22 -6.78 -11.17
C ILE A 286 -10.86 -7.01 -9.69
N GLY A 287 -9.82 -6.34 -9.16
CA GLY A 287 -9.47 -6.43 -7.74
C GLY A 287 -8.31 -7.40 -7.43
N SER A 288 -8.55 -8.44 -6.62
CA SER A 288 -7.48 -9.36 -6.16
C SER A 288 -7.15 -10.43 -7.20
N PHE A 289 -5.87 -10.58 -7.53
CA PHE A 289 -5.31 -11.65 -8.38
C PHE A 289 -5.49 -13.06 -7.78
N TYR A 290 -5.80 -13.17 -6.49
CA TYR A 290 -5.84 -14.44 -5.75
C TYR A 290 -7.25 -14.97 -5.49
N ASN A 291 -8.29 -14.21 -5.78
CA ASN A 291 -9.67 -14.66 -5.62
C ASN A 291 -10.24 -15.06 -6.98
N GLU A 292 -10.77 -16.29 -7.07
CA GLU A 292 -11.61 -16.67 -8.21
C GLU A 292 -12.82 -15.72 -8.28
N GLN A 293 -13.04 -15.16 -9.47
CA GLN A 293 -14.16 -14.26 -9.79
C GLN A 293 -15.33 -15.04 -10.40
#